data_AF-L9X384-F1
#
_entry.id   AF-L9X384-F1
#
_cell.length_a   1.000
_cell.length_b   1.000
_cell.length_c   1.000
_cell.angle_alpha   90.00
_cell.angle_beta   90.00
_cell.angle_gamma   90.00
#
_symmetry.space_group_name_H-M   'P 1'
#
loop_
_entity.id
_entity.type
_entity.pdbx_description
1 polymer ?
#
loop_
_entity_poly.entity_id
_entity_poly.type
_entity_poly.pdbx_seq_one_letter_code
_entity_poly.pdbx_strand_id
1 'polypeptide(L)' 'MNVLESLRELLDGDDVVLYECRRCGTTFSTETTECPRCESNEIARYEW' A
#
# COMPACT_ATOMS: atom_id res chain seq x y z
N MET A 1 25.08 8.34 -16.87
CA MET A 1 24.16 8.10 -15.75
C MET A 1 23.33 9.35 -15.57
N ASN A 2 22.11 9.33 -16.10
CA ASN A 2 21.20 10.45 -16.01
C ASN A 2 20.34 10.28 -14.74
N VAL A 3 20.27 11.32 -13.90
CA VAL A 3 19.49 11.29 -12.65
C VAL A 3 18.01 10.97 -12.91
N LEU A 4 17.49 11.35 -14.08
CA LEU A 4 16.12 11.06 -14.48
C LEU A 4 15.86 9.56 -14.75
N GLU A 5 16.86 8.81 -15.20
CA GLU A 5 16.73 7.37 -15.44
C GLU A 5 16.64 6.63 -14.09
N SER A 6 17.53 6.97 -13.14
CA SER A 6 17.52 6.38 -11.80
C SER A 6 16.26 6.74 -11.00
N LEU A 7 15.74 7.97 -11.16
CA LEU A 7 14.46 8.34 -10.54
C LEU A 7 13.31 7.54 -11.14
N ARG A 8 13.34 7.27 -12.44
CA ARG A 8 12.31 6.46 -13.10
C ARG A 8 12.37 5.02 -12.61
N GLU A 9 13.54 4.41 -12.51
CA GLU A 9 13.71 3.05 -11.95
C GLU A 9 13.26 2.93 -10.48
N LEU A 10 13.40 4.00 -9.69
CA LEU A 10 12.87 4.05 -8.31
C LEU A 10 11.33 4.20 -8.27
N LEU A 11 10.72 4.75 -9.31
CA LEU A 11 9.27 4.94 -9.43
C LEU A 11 8.59 3.77 -10.20
N ASP A 12 9.37 3.01 -10.97
CA ASP A 12 8.92 1.89 -11.83
C ASP A 12 8.85 0.56 -11.05
N GLY A 13 9.26 0.55 -9.78
CA GLY A 13 9.54 -0.68 -9.02
C GLY A 13 8.81 -0.76 -7.69
N ASP A 14 7.49 -0.96 -7.76
CA ASP A 14 6.78 -2.10 -7.16
C ASP A 14 5.29 -1.86 -7.47
N ASP A 15 4.51 -2.89 -7.77
CA ASP A 15 3.06 -2.84 -7.60
C ASP A 15 2.76 -2.59 -6.11
N VAL A 16 2.88 -1.34 -5.66
CA VAL A 16 2.74 -0.96 -4.26
C VAL A 16 1.26 -1.03 -3.94
N VAL A 17 0.80 -2.19 -3.50
CA VAL A 17 -0.57 -2.32 -3.01
C VAL A 17 -0.64 -1.78 -1.59
N LEU A 18 -1.36 -0.67 -1.41
CA LEU A 18 -1.63 -0.11 -0.08
C LEU A 18 -3.01 -0.56 0.39
N TYR A 19 -3.09 -1.06 1.62
CA TYR A 19 -4.33 -1.40 2.27
C TYR A 19 -4.63 -0.41 3.40
N GLU A 20 -5.90 -0.05 3.56
CA GLU A 20 -6.36 0.85 4.62
C GLU A 20 -7.61 0.29 5.30
N CYS A 21 -7.65 0.28 6.63
CA CYS A 21 -8.87 -0.04 7.37
C CYS A 21 -9.85 1.15 7.34
N ARG A 22 -11.05 0.94 6.80
CA ARG A 22 -12.15 1.92 6.75
C ARG A 22 -12.68 2.31 8.14
N ARG A 23 -12.48 1.45 9.14
CA ARG A 23 -13.01 1.66 10.49
C ARG A 23 -12.10 2.52 11.37
N CYS A 24 -10.78 2.31 11.32
CA CYS A 24 -9.84 2.97 12.21
C CYS A 24 -8.74 3.76 11.50
N GLY A 25 -8.65 3.69 10.16
CA GLY A 25 -7.67 4.40 9.35
C GLY A 25 -6.26 3.81 9.40
N THR A 26 -6.07 2.59 9.93
CA THR A 26 -4.74 1.95 9.91
C THR A 26 -4.38 1.52 8.50
N THR A 27 -3.22 1.94 8.02
CA THR A 27 -2.66 1.56 6.72
C THR A 27 -1.61 0.46 6.86
N PHE A 28 -1.56 -0.46 5.92
CA PHE A 28 -0.61 -1.57 5.89
C PHE A 28 -0.37 -2.04 4.45
N SER A 29 0.78 -2.65 4.19
CA SER A 29 1.22 -3.09 2.85
C SER A 29 1.12 -4.61 2.64
N THR A 30 0.57 -5.33 3.62
CA THR A 30 0.36 -6.79 3.55
C THR A 30 -1.12 -7.09 3.34
N GLU A 31 -1.44 -7.99 2.42
CA GLU A 31 -2.83 -8.45 2.27
C GLU A 31 -3.29 -9.16 3.55
N THR A 32 -4.35 -8.66 4.16
CA THR A 32 -5.02 -9.28 5.31
C THR A 32 -6.52 -9.09 5.22
N THR A 33 -7.26 -10.09 5.66
CA THR A 33 -8.72 -10.07 5.76
C THR A 33 -9.23 -9.28 6.96
N GLU A 34 -8.34 -8.97 7.91
CA GLU A 34 -8.66 -8.33 9.19
C GLU A 34 -7.65 -7.24 9.52
N CYS A 35 -8.15 -6.10 10.01
CA CYS A 35 -7.29 -5.01 10.47
C CYS A 35 -6.52 -5.44 11.72
N PRO A 36 -5.17 -5.36 11.74
CA PRO A 36 -4.36 -5.79 12.88
C PRO A 36 -4.55 -4.91 14.13
N ARG A 37 -5.25 -3.77 14.01
CA ARG A 37 -5.49 -2.83 15.11
C ARG A 37 -6.89 -2.95 15.73
N CYS A 38 -7.90 -3.25 14.94
CA CYS A 38 -9.30 -3.20 15.38
C CYS A 38 -10.17 -4.36 14.90
N GLU A 39 -9.54 -5.35 14.26
CA GLU A 39 -10.18 -6.62 13.85
C GLU A 39 -11.35 -6.43 12.87
N SER A 40 -11.46 -5.25 12.27
CA SER A 40 -12.45 -4.97 11.22
C SER A 40 -12.06 -5.64 9.90
N ASN A 41 -13.04 -6.19 9.20
CA ASN A 41 -12.90 -6.72 7.84
C ASN A 41 -13.13 -5.66 6.75
N GLU A 42 -13.38 -4.41 7.13
CA GLU A 42 -13.65 -3.33 6.18
C GLU A 42 -12.33 -2.72 5.70
N ILE A 43 -11.67 -3.38 4.75
CA ILE A 43 -10.36 -2.99 4.22
C ILE A 43 -10.49 -2.44 2.79
N ALA A 44 -9.98 -1.23 2.55
CA ALA A 44 -9.78 -0.66 1.22
C ALA A 44 -8.43 -1.09 0.65
N ARG A 45 -8.39 -1.32 -0.67
CA ARG A 45 -7.18 -1.68 -1.42
C ARG A 45 -6.93 -0.60 -2.49
N TYR A 46 -5.71 -0.11 -2.56
CA TYR A 46 -5.25 0.88 -3.54
C TYR A 46 -4.11 0.27 -4.34
N GLU A 47 -4.24 0.30 -5.65
CA GLU A 47 -3.26 -0.14 -6.65
C GLU A 47 -3.00 1.05 -7.60
N TRP A 48 -1.74 1.25 -8.02
CA TRP A 48 -1.29 2.37 -8.85
C TRP A 48 -0.67 1.90 -10.16
#